data_AF-A0A0H3B0E7-F1
#
_entry.id   AF-A0A0H3B0E7-F1
#
_cell.length_a   1.000
_cell.length_b   1.000
_cell.length_c   1.000
_cell.angle_alpha   90.00
_cell.angle_beta   90.00
_cell.angle_gamma   90.00
#
_symmetry.space_group_name_H-M   'P 1'
#
loop_
_entity.id
_entity.type
_entity.pdbx_description
1 polymer ?
#
loop_
_entity_poly.entity_id
_entity_poly.type
_entity_poly.pdbx_seq_one_letter_code
_entity_poly.pdbx_strand_id
1 'polypeptide(L)' 'MAKIIIDITTDSKNRMAVDCRCEATKTDGKDDLAIAKAVSCGLAGHISIKAHEALIKTKRGKKHVH' A
#
# COMPACT_ATOMS: atom_id res chain seq x y z
N MET A 1 -17.23 7.37 3.89
CA MET A 1 -16.77 6.39 2.88
C MET A 1 -15.45 5.84 3.38
N ALA A 2 -15.34 4.53 3.60
CA ALA A 2 -14.10 3.90 4.02
C ALA A 2 -13.04 4.03 2.92
N LYS A 3 -11.80 4.36 3.31
CA LYS A 3 -10.67 4.54 2.41
C LYS A 3 -9.54 3.60 2.80
N ILE A 4 -8.83 3.10 1.80
CA ILE A 4 -7.57 2.38 2.00
C ILE A 4 -6.44 3.32 1.63
N ILE A 5 -5.56 3.58 2.58
CA ILE A 5 -4.37 4.41 2.41
C ILE A 5 -3.17 3.48 2.30
N ILE A 6 -2.38 3.68 1.24
CA ILE A 6 -1.14 2.95 0.99
C ILE A 6 -0.01 3.95 1.22
N ASP A 7 0.74 3.75 2.30
CA ASP A 7 1.89 4.58 2.64
C ASP A 7 3.17 3.89 2.16
N ILE A 8 3.88 4.51 1.21
CA ILE A 8 5.19 4.07 0.76
C ILE A 8 6.23 5.01 1.35
N THR A 9 7.01 4.51 2.29
CA THR A 9 8.09 5.27 2.93
C THR A 9 9.44 4.71 2.55
N THR A 10 10.44 5.57 2.50
CA THR A 10 11.83 5.17 2.22
C THR A 10 12.71 5.77 3.31
N ASP A 11 13.52 4.94 3.98
CA ASP A 11 14.46 5.41 4.98
C ASP A 11 15.71 6.05 4.35
N SER A 12 16.57 6.64 5.18
CA SER A 12 17.84 7.23 4.75
C SER A 12 18.84 6.23 4.13
N LYS A 13 18.58 4.92 4.24
CA LYS A 13 19.35 3.84 3.64
C LYS A 13 18.67 3.26 2.39
N ASN A 14 17.68 3.97 1.82
CA ASN A 14 16.89 3.52 0.67
C ASN A 14 16.18 2.16 0.89
N ARG A 15 15.87 1.81 2.14
CA ARG A 15 14.98 0.70 2.44
C ARG A 15 13.55 1.21 2.37
N MET A 16 12.79 0.59 1.50
CA MET A 16 11.39 0.94 1.30
C MET A 16 10.53 0.09 2.25
N ALA A 17 9.58 0.73 2.91
CA ALA A 17 8.52 0.09 3.66
C ALA A 17 7.18 0.48 3.04
N VAL A 18 6.29 -0.49 2.93
CA VAL A 18 4.91 -0.30 2.47
C VAL A 18 4.00 -0.63 3.62
N ASP A 19 3.13 0.31 3.98
CA ASP A 19 2.05 0.10 4.95
C ASP A 19 0.70 0.30 4.26
N CYS A 20 -0.31 -0.43 4.72
CA CYS A 20 -1.68 -0.31 4.22
C CYS A 20 -2.63 -0.21 5.40
N ARG A 21 -3.28 0.95 5.52
CA ARG A 21 -4.22 1.22 6.61
C ARG A 21 -5.60 1.59 6.08
N CYS A 22 -6.62 1.21 6.83
CA CYS A 22 -7.99 1.61 6.54
C CYS A 22 -8.34 2.86 7.36
N GLU A 23 -8.75 3.94 6.70
CA GLU A 23 -9.35 5.11 7.34
C GLU A 23 -10.86 5.04 7.16
N ALA A 24 -11.61 5.09 8.26
CA ALA A 24 -13.06 5.07 8.23
C ALA A 24 -13.64 6.22 9.07
N THR A 25 -14.76 6.72 8.60
CA THR A 25 -15.56 7.78 9.22
C THR A 25 -16.69 7.16 10.04
N LYS A 26 -17.19 7.89 11.05
CA LYS A 26 -18.31 7.42 11.90
C LYS A 26 -19.61 7.14 11.11
N THR A 27 -19.71 7.68 9.90
CA THR A 27 -20.83 7.48 8.97
C THR A 27 -20.69 6.23 8.10
N ASP A 28 -19.59 5.49 8.18
CA ASP A 28 -19.39 4.28 7.37
C ASP A 28 -20.16 3.08 7.91
N GLY A 29 -20.76 2.32 6.98
CA GLY A 29 -21.43 1.07 7.28
C GLY A 29 -20.48 0.03 7.87
N LYS A 30 -21.00 -0.84 8.73
CA LYS A 30 -20.21 -1.93 9.34
C LYS A 30 -19.60 -2.87 8.29
N ASP A 31 -20.34 -3.13 7.22
CA ASP A 31 -19.91 -4.02 6.14
C ASP A 31 -18.81 -3.37 5.29
N ASP A 32 -18.96 -2.08 4.96
CA ASP A 32 -17.94 -1.32 4.23
C ASP A 32 -16.60 -1.30 4.98
N LEU A 33 -16.66 -1.14 6.31
CA LEU A 33 -15.48 -1.18 7.17
C LEU A 33 -14.83 -2.58 7.19
N ALA A 34 -15.64 -3.64 7.27
CA ALA A 34 -15.14 -5.01 7.27
C ALA A 34 -14.46 -5.36 5.94
N ILE A 35 -15.08 -4.98 4.83
CA ILE A 35 -14.51 -5.15 3.48
C ILE A 35 -13.21 -4.36 3.36
N ALA A 36 -13.21 -3.07 3.73
CA ALA A 36 -12.02 -2.22 3.62
C ALA A 36 -10.83 -2.76 4.45
N LYS A 37 -11.08 -3.29 5.65
CA LYS A 37 -10.05 -3.95 6.48
C LYS A 37 -9.52 -5.22 5.85
N ALA A 38 -10.40 -6.10 5.36
CA ALA A 38 -9.99 -7.34 4.71
C ALA A 38 -9.13 -7.05 3.47
N VAL A 39 -9.57 -6.09 2.65
CA VAL A 39 -8.85 -5.64 1.45
C VAL A 39 -7.51 -4.99 1.81
N SER A 40 -7.45 -4.10 2.82
CA SER A 40 -6.18 -3.47 3.22
C SER A 40 -5.14 -4.50 3.69
N CYS A 41 -5.56 -5.51 4.46
CA CYS A 41 -4.66 -6.56 4.92
C CYS A 41 -4.16 -7.44 3.76
N GLY A 42 -5.04 -7.79 2.81
CA GLY A 42 -4.64 -8.57 1.62
C GLY A 42 -3.72 -7.80 0.67
N LEU A 43 -3.94 -6.49 0.53
CA LEU A 43 -3.15 -5.62 -0.35
C LEU A 43 -1.73 -5.38 0.18
N ALA A 44 -1.52 -5.30 1.50
CA ALA A 44 -0.21 -4.98 2.09
C ALA A 44 0.92 -5.88 1.55
N GLY A 45 0.69 -7.19 1.54
CA GLY A 45 1.67 -8.16 1.04
C GLY A 45 1.93 -8.02 -0.47
N HIS A 46 0.86 -7.87 -1.26
CA HIS A 46 0.98 -7.78 -2.71
C HIS A 46 1.68 -6.49 -3.16
N ILE A 47 1.32 -5.35 -2.55
CA ILE A 47 1.90 -4.05 -2.86
C ILE A 47 3.37 -3.99 -2.43
N SER A 48 3.73 -4.57 -1.28
CA SER A 48 5.12 -4.62 -0.81
C SER A 48 6.06 -5.27 -1.86
N ILE A 49 5.65 -6.41 -2.43
CA ILE A 49 6.41 -7.10 -3.48
C ILE A 49 6.50 -6.25 -4.74
N LYS A 50 5.36 -5.74 -5.22
CA LYS A 50 5.27 -4.90 -6.43
C LYS A 50 6.14 -3.65 -6.33
N ALA A 51 6.09 -2.95 -5.19
CA ALA A 51 6.86 -1.75 -4.95
C ALA A 51 8.36 -2.06 -4.81
N HIS A 52 8.74 -3.21 -4.25
CA HIS A 52 10.13 -3.66 -4.21
C HIS A 52 10.69 -3.95 -5.60
N GLU A 53 9.94 -4.67 -6.43
CA GLU A 53 10.31 -4.88 -7.83
C GLU A 53 10.41 -3.56 -8.60
N ALA A 54 9.49 -2.63 -8.34
CA ALA A 54 9.49 -1.33 -8.96
C ALA A 54 10.79 -0.57 -8.63
N LEU A 55 11.17 -0.55 -7.35
CA LEU A 55 12.41 0.05 -6.88
C LEU A 55 13.65 -0.55 -7.55
N ILE A 56 13.72 -1.88 -7.69
CA ILE A 56 14.84 -2.56 -8.35
C ILE A 56 14.92 -2.15 -9.83
N LYS A 57 13.79 -2.16 -10.54
CA LYS A 57 13.73 -1.81 -11.98
C LYS A 57 14.09 -0.33 -12.19
N THR A 58 13.65 0.58 -11.31
CA THR A 58 14.03 1.99 -11.34
C THR A 58 15.53 2.18 -11.08
N LYS A 59 16.12 1.46 -10.11
CA LYS A 59 17.59 1.47 -9.88
C LYS A 59 18.39 0.98 -11.09
N ARG A 60 17.79 0.14 -11.94
CA ARG A 60 18.36 -0.32 -13.22
C ARG A 60 18.10 0.65 -14.38
N GLY A 61 17.58 1.85 -14.12
CA GLY A 61 17.34 2.89 -15.12
C GLY A 61 16.03 2.78 -15.89
N LYS A 62 15.11 1.88 -15.52
CA LYS A 62 13.79 1.80 -16.15
C LYS A 62 12.87 2.88 -15.59
N LYS A 63 12.42 3.81 -16.44
CA LYS A 63 11.49 4.89 -16.06
C LYS A 63 10.03 4.44 -15.92
N HIS A 64 9.61 3.42 -16.67
CA HIS A 64 8.24 2.92 -16.66
C HIS A 64 8.24 1.50 -16.09
N VAL A 65 7.55 1.34 -14.97
CA VAL A 65 7.58 0.10 -14.20
C VAL A 65 6.16 -0.32 -13.86
N HIS A 66 5.75 -1.48 -14.38
CA HIS A 66 4.45 -2.12 -14.17
C HIS A 66 4.55 -3.24 -13.13
#